data_AF-R7HHT2-F1
#
_entry.id   AF-R7HHT2-F1
#
_cell.length_a   1.000
_cell.length_b   1.000
_cell.length_c   1.000
_cell.angle_alpha   90.00
_cell.angle_beta   90.00
_cell.angle_gamma   90.00
#
_symmetry.space_group_name_H-M   'P 1'
#
loop_
_entity.id
_entity.type
_entity.pdbx_description
1 polymer ?
#
loop_
_entity_poly.entity_id
_entity_poly.type
_entity_poly.pdbx_seq_one_letter_code
_entity_poly.pdbx_strand_id
1 'polypeptide(L)'
;MDRFITFGTKNINSSIFRDIVPFNTKPYGGLWLTKHTDINANEWLMFLEEHPSIFFQKFNSEASIIELNDNANILFINSVKDFNEAYNKYPSNNKDKKILDYEQIAKDYDGFYISSMVIYSIGYEDYCISSLILFNPYVIKKYTPVDVTYYKSEYFLEYEIAHEYEERFITNVNEKFIELYNIVKENFYVYINKLNITLLNEKDYLFLLNIIDKYVENFLIFYENELNSILKEKDFEFISKDTLIKGISHKLYSETFKLYEGKERK
;
A
#
# COMPACT_ATOMS: atom_id res chain seq x y z
N MET A 1 22.91 5.23 6.04
CA MET A 1 21.94 4.63 5.10
C MET A 1 20.57 5.03 5.61
N ASP A 2 19.72 5.64 4.78
CA ASP A 2 18.41 6.08 5.22
C ASP A 2 17.55 4.86 5.58
N ARG A 3 16.92 4.89 6.75
CA ARG A 3 15.94 3.90 7.20
C ARG A 3 14.54 4.49 7.05
N PHE A 4 13.57 3.63 6.79
CA PHE A 4 12.17 3.98 6.68
C PHE A 4 11.35 3.17 7.67
N ILE A 5 10.15 3.61 7.99
CA ILE A 5 9.21 2.88 8.85
C ILE A 5 7.82 2.88 8.21
N THR A 6 7.16 1.73 8.27
CA THR A 6 5.73 1.58 7.98
C THR A 6 5.01 1.18 9.27
N PHE A 7 3.83 1.76 9.50
CA PHE A 7 2.97 1.44 10.64
C PHE A 7 1.78 0.62 10.17
N GLY A 8 1.22 -0.20 11.07
CA GLY A 8 0.08 -1.06 10.78
C GLY A 8 0.44 -2.47 10.32
N THR A 9 1.73 -2.82 10.22
CA THR A 9 2.15 -4.18 9.86
C THR A 9 3.54 -4.52 10.40
N LYS A 10 3.67 -5.77 10.88
CA LYS A 10 4.94 -6.43 11.20
C LYS A 10 5.47 -7.33 10.08
N ASN A 11 4.69 -7.55 9.03
CA ASN A 11 5.06 -8.45 7.94
C ASN A 11 4.89 -7.76 6.58
N ILE A 12 5.96 -7.83 5.79
CA ILE A 12 5.98 -7.38 4.41
C ILE A 12 6.13 -8.62 3.54
N ASN A 13 5.01 -9.10 3.01
CA ASN A 13 4.93 -10.34 2.23
C ASN A 13 4.70 -10.03 0.75
N SER A 14 5.56 -10.56 -0.12
CA SER A 14 5.46 -10.37 -1.58
C SER A 14 4.16 -10.95 -2.17
N SER A 15 3.61 -12.00 -1.57
CA SER A 15 2.37 -12.67 -2.02
C SER A 15 1.15 -11.79 -1.87
N ILE A 16 1.07 -10.98 -0.82
CA ILE A 16 -0.05 -10.04 -0.59
C ILE A 16 0.37 -8.58 -0.77
N PHE A 17 1.52 -8.34 -1.41
CA PHE A 17 1.96 -6.99 -1.72
C PHE A 17 0.95 -6.33 -2.64
N ARG A 18 0.64 -5.07 -2.33
CA ARG A 18 -0.43 -4.32 -2.96
C ARG A 18 0.08 -3.63 -4.21
N ASP A 19 -0.32 -4.11 -5.38
CA ASP A 19 0.02 -3.50 -6.65
C ASP A 19 -0.57 -2.08 -6.76
N ILE A 20 0.14 -1.17 -7.42
CA ILE A 20 -0.36 0.19 -7.63
C ILE A 20 -1.53 0.18 -8.61
N VAL A 21 -2.56 0.95 -8.27
CA VAL A 21 -3.71 1.21 -9.13
C VAL A 21 -4.00 2.72 -9.15
N PRO A 22 -4.24 3.33 -10.34
CA PRO A 22 -4.64 4.72 -10.47
C PRO A 22 -5.95 4.94 -9.74
N PHE A 23 -5.98 5.94 -8.86
CA PHE A 23 -7.18 6.23 -8.08
C PHE A 23 -7.51 7.71 -8.14
N ASN A 24 -6.64 8.56 -7.60
CA ASN A 24 -6.78 10.01 -7.64
C ASN A 24 -5.39 10.66 -7.54
N THR A 25 -5.29 11.82 -6.87
CA THR A 25 -4.02 12.43 -6.41
C THR A 25 -3.10 11.40 -5.77
N LYS A 26 -3.62 10.47 -4.95
CA LYS A 26 -2.92 9.31 -4.38
C LYS A 26 -3.12 8.04 -5.22
N PRO A 27 -2.10 7.18 -5.38
CA PRO A 27 -2.30 5.83 -5.84
C PRO A 27 -2.99 4.99 -4.75
N TYR A 28 -3.76 4.00 -5.20
CA TYR A 28 -4.18 2.91 -4.32
C TYR A 28 -3.14 1.78 -4.39
N GLY A 29 -2.83 1.16 -3.25
CA GLY A 29 -1.78 0.16 -3.16
C GLY A 29 -0.39 0.73 -2.84
N GLY A 30 0.65 -0.06 -3.13
CA GLY A 30 2.02 0.19 -2.70
C GLY A 30 2.25 -0.03 -1.20
N LEU A 31 3.51 0.00 -0.80
CA LEU A 31 3.90 0.07 0.62
C LEU A 31 4.26 1.49 0.99
N TRP A 32 3.49 2.06 1.92
CA TRP A 32 3.64 3.43 2.37
C TRP A 32 4.57 3.51 3.56
N LEU A 33 5.51 4.45 3.48
CA LEU A 33 6.63 4.60 4.37
C LEU A 33 6.87 6.07 4.70
N THR A 34 7.40 6.32 5.87
CA THR A 34 7.99 7.60 6.25
C THR A 34 9.43 7.38 6.70
N LYS A 35 10.21 8.47 6.77
CA LYS A 35 11.60 8.39 7.20
C LYS A 35 11.65 7.95 8.67
N HIS A 36 12.49 6.97 8.97
CA HIS A 36 12.79 6.57 10.34
C HIS A 36 13.97 7.41 10.83
N THR A 37 13.70 8.27 11.82
CA THR A 37 14.66 9.20 12.42
C THR A 37 14.93 8.83 13.86
N ASP A 38 16.06 9.30 14.40
CA ASP A 38 16.42 9.09 15.81
C ASP A 38 15.47 9.81 16.78
N ILE A 39 14.78 10.84 16.29
CA ILE A 39 13.61 11.40 16.94
C ILE A 39 12.46 10.48 16.56
N ASN A 40 11.87 9.78 17.53
CA ASN A 40 10.72 8.90 17.31
C ASN A 40 9.42 9.69 17.09
N ALA A 41 9.49 10.75 16.29
CA ALA A 41 8.37 11.50 15.77
C ALA A 41 8.50 11.50 14.25
N ASN A 42 7.38 11.31 13.55
CA ASN A 42 7.34 11.43 12.11
C ASN A 42 6.01 12.07 11.70
N GLU A 43 5.98 12.60 10.48
CA GLU A 43 4.82 13.34 9.97
C GLU A 43 3.55 12.49 9.97
N TRP A 44 3.65 11.15 9.87
CA TRP A 44 2.49 10.26 9.98
C TRP A 44 1.82 10.35 11.35
N LEU A 45 2.59 10.43 12.43
CA LEU A 45 2.06 10.55 13.79
C LEU A 45 1.48 11.92 14.06
N MET A 46 2.11 12.96 13.53
CA MET A 46 1.57 14.31 13.57
C MET A 46 0.21 14.37 12.86
N PHE A 47 0.09 13.76 11.68
CA PHE A 47 -1.18 13.66 10.97
C PHE A 47 -2.23 12.89 11.77
N LEU A 48 -1.87 11.77 12.40
CA LEU A 48 -2.82 11.00 13.20
C LEU A 48 -3.25 11.74 14.48
N GLU A 49 -2.38 12.58 15.07
CA GLU A 49 -2.73 13.45 16.19
C GLU A 49 -3.81 14.49 15.82
N GLU A 50 -3.72 15.07 14.62
CA GLU A 50 -4.74 16.00 14.10
C GLU A 50 -6.07 15.28 13.75
N HIS A 51 -6.03 13.96 13.60
CA HIS A 51 -7.18 13.11 13.28
C HIS A 51 -7.39 11.97 14.29
N PRO A 52 -7.72 12.28 15.57
CA PRO A 52 -7.69 11.30 16.66
C PRO A 52 -8.64 10.11 16.45
N SER A 53 -9.80 10.31 15.81
CA SER A 53 -10.73 9.22 15.49
C SER A 53 -10.12 8.18 14.53
N ILE A 54 -9.27 8.63 13.60
CA ILE A 54 -8.55 7.76 12.67
C ILE A 54 -7.41 7.05 13.38
N PHE A 55 -6.68 7.76 14.25
CA PHE A 55 -5.63 7.19 15.08
C PHE A 55 -6.13 6.00 15.89
N PHE A 56 -7.19 6.18 16.69
CA PHE A 56 -7.71 5.11 17.55
C PHE A 56 -8.24 3.89 16.79
N GLN A 57 -8.72 4.05 15.54
CA GLN A 57 -9.24 2.93 14.75
C GLN A 57 -8.15 2.17 13.99
N LYS A 58 -7.09 2.87 13.58
CA LYS A 58 -6.04 2.30 12.71
C LYS A 58 -4.77 1.92 13.45
N PHE A 59 -4.61 2.41 14.67
CA PHE A 59 -3.45 2.12 15.47
C PHE A 59 -3.54 0.71 16.08
N ASN A 60 -2.57 -0.14 15.75
CA ASN A 60 -2.52 -1.55 16.18
C ASN A 60 -1.21 -1.94 16.87
N SER A 61 -0.36 -0.97 17.25
CA SER A 61 0.96 -1.19 17.86
C SER A 61 1.96 -1.98 17.01
N GLU A 62 1.73 -2.11 15.71
CA GLU A 62 2.59 -2.85 14.80
C GLU A 62 3.32 -1.92 13.84
N ALA A 63 4.61 -2.16 13.63
CA ALA A 63 5.38 -1.49 12.61
C ALA A 63 6.52 -2.37 12.06
N SER A 64 7.12 -1.92 10.96
CA SER A 64 8.33 -2.51 10.39
C SER A 64 9.30 -1.41 9.99
N ILE A 65 10.54 -1.51 10.49
CA ILE A 65 11.66 -0.65 10.08
C ILE A 65 12.33 -1.27 8.86
N ILE A 66 12.63 -0.48 7.85
CA ILE A 66 13.05 -0.94 6.52
C ILE A 66 14.37 -0.31 6.12
N GLU A 67 15.24 -1.13 5.53
CA GLU A 67 16.42 -0.72 4.78
C GLU A 67 16.22 -1.08 3.31
N LEU A 68 16.44 -0.12 2.41
CA LEU A 68 16.36 -0.33 0.96
C LEU A 68 17.68 -0.88 0.41
N ASN A 69 17.65 -1.46 -0.79
CA ASN A 69 18.88 -1.80 -1.52
C ASN A 69 19.65 -0.53 -1.91
N ASP A 70 20.99 -0.61 -1.99
CA ASP A 70 21.84 0.53 -2.36
C ASP A 70 21.55 1.07 -3.77
N ASN A 71 21.00 0.23 -4.65
CA ASN A 71 20.64 0.55 -6.03
C ASN A 71 19.15 0.82 -6.24
N ALA A 72 18.38 1.04 -5.16
CA ALA A 72 16.95 1.35 -5.23
C ALA A 72 16.69 2.59 -6.12
N ASN A 73 15.88 2.43 -7.17
CA ASN A 73 15.56 3.54 -8.07
C ASN A 73 14.29 4.26 -7.61
N ILE A 74 14.46 5.32 -6.82
CA ILE A 74 13.35 6.10 -6.26
C ILE A 74 13.23 7.45 -6.98
N LEU A 75 12.02 7.78 -7.44
CA LEU A 75 11.70 9.11 -7.95
C LEU A 75 11.48 10.06 -6.77
N PHE A 76 12.40 11.01 -6.56
CA PHE A 76 12.30 12.00 -5.49
C PHE A 76 11.69 13.32 -5.98
N ILE A 77 10.59 13.72 -5.35
CA ILE A 77 9.91 15.00 -5.56
C ILE A 77 10.11 15.87 -4.32
N ASN A 78 11.17 16.67 -4.32
CA ASN A 78 11.53 17.54 -3.20
C ASN A 78 11.17 19.01 -3.43
N SER A 79 10.89 19.39 -4.68
CA SER A 79 10.49 20.73 -5.08
C SER A 79 9.32 20.72 -6.06
N VAL A 80 8.64 21.87 -6.20
CA VAL A 80 7.61 22.08 -7.23
C VAL A 80 8.17 21.90 -8.64
N LYS A 81 9.47 22.16 -8.84
CA LYS A 81 10.15 21.94 -10.12
C LYS A 81 10.23 20.44 -10.43
N ASP A 82 10.68 19.61 -9.48
CA ASP A 82 10.73 18.15 -9.65
C ASP A 82 9.34 17.60 -9.97
N PHE A 83 8.32 18.11 -9.28
CA PHE A 83 6.93 17.73 -9.54
C PHE A 83 6.49 18.09 -10.96
N ASN A 84 6.80 19.30 -11.43
CA ASN A 84 6.46 19.73 -12.80
C ASN A 84 7.16 18.86 -13.85
N GLU A 85 8.43 18.50 -13.61
CA GLU A 85 9.19 17.62 -14.50
C GLU A 85 8.58 16.21 -14.53
N ALA A 86 8.25 15.65 -13.37
CA ALA A 86 7.56 14.37 -13.27
C ALA A 86 6.19 14.40 -13.95
N TYR A 87 5.39 15.45 -13.73
CA TYR A 87 4.07 15.62 -14.35
C TYR A 87 4.15 15.75 -15.87
N ASN A 88 5.17 16.42 -16.40
CA ASN A 88 5.37 16.51 -17.84
C ASN A 88 5.76 15.16 -18.46
N LYS A 89 6.48 14.31 -17.71
CA LYS A 89 6.90 12.98 -18.17
C LYS A 89 5.81 11.92 -17.98
N TYR A 90 5.05 12.01 -16.89
CA TYR A 90 4.02 11.05 -16.49
C TYR A 90 2.69 11.76 -16.20
N PRO A 91 2.09 12.46 -17.19
CA PRO A 91 0.80 13.08 -17.01
C PRO A 91 -0.28 12.01 -16.89
N SER A 92 -1.18 12.17 -15.94
CA SER A 92 -2.35 11.32 -15.83
C SER A 92 -3.37 11.63 -16.94
N ASN A 93 -4.33 10.74 -17.15
CA ASN A 93 -5.38 10.94 -18.17
C ASN A 93 -6.43 11.97 -17.75
N ASN A 94 -6.52 12.30 -16.46
CA ASN A 94 -7.39 13.34 -15.94
C ASN A 94 -6.80 14.74 -16.18
N LYS A 95 -7.14 15.34 -17.33
CA LYS A 95 -6.64 16.68 -17.72
C LYS A 95 -7.13 17.83 -16.83
N ASP A 96 -8.18 17.61 -16.04
CA ASP A 96 -8.78 18.65 -15.19
C ASP A 96 -8.03 18.80 -13.85
N LYS A 97 -7.19 17.81 -13.50
CA LYS A 97 -6.40 17.79 -12.27
C LYS A 97 -4.94 17.50 -12.60
N LYS A 98 -4.03 18.14 -11.88
CA LYS A 98 -2.60 17.94 -12.07
C LYS A 98 -2.13 16.66 -11.36
N ILE A 99 -2.56 15.49 -11.84
CA ILE A 99 -2.30 14.17 -11.24
C ILE A 99 -1.12 13.48 -11.94
N LEU A 100 -0.35 12.69 -11.20
CA LEU A 100 0.73 11.85 -11.76
C LEU A 100 0.20 10.48 -12.15
N ASP A 101 0.66 9.95 -13.28
CA ASP A 101 0.41 8.56 -13.67
C ASP A 101 1.35 7.61 -12.89
N TYR A 102 0.88 7.17 -11.73
CA TYR A 102 1.63 6.27 -10.85
C TYR A 102 1.88 4.88 -11.46
N GLU A 103 1.06 4.40 -12.40
CA GLU A 103 1.32 3.13 -13.08
C GLU A 103 2.53 3.24 -14.02
N GLN A 104 2.65 4.35 -14.75
CA GLN A 104 3.81 4.57 -15.60
C GLN A 104 5.07 4.83 -14.77
N ILE A 105 4.96 5.57 -13.66
CA ILE A 105 6.09 5.76 -12.74
C ILE A 105 6.56 4.40 -12.20
N ALA A 106 5.64 3.50 -11.81
CA ALA A 106 5.97 2.17 -11.28
C ALA A 106 6.65 1.23 -12.29
N LYS A 107 6.63 1.53 -13.59
CA LYS A 107 7.41 0.80 -14.60
C LYS A 107 8.87 1.25 -14.67
N ASP A 108 9.11 2.52 -14.35
CA ASP A 108 10.43 3.15 -14.47
C ASP A 108 11.17 3.20 -13.12
N TYR A 109 10.45 3.18 -12.00
CA TYR A 109 10.99 3.36 -10.65
C TYR A 109 10.47 2.28 -9.68
N ASP A 110 11.30 1.92 -8.69
CA ASP A 110 10.92 1.02 -7.59
C ASP A 110 10.01 1.70 -6.55
N GLY A 111 10.04 3.03 -6.50
CA GLY A 111 9.22 3.82 -5.60
C GLY A 111 9.21 5.31 -5.89
N PHE A 112 8.38 6.02 -5.14
CA PHE A 112 8.12 7.44 -5.28
C PHE A 112 8.17 8.11 -3.91
N TYR A 113 9.01 9.14 -3.78
CA TYR A 113 9.04 10.00 -2.60
C TYR A 113 8.50 11.38 -2.95
N ILE A 114 7.63 11.92 -2.11
CA ILE A 114 7.18 13.32 -2.20
C ILE A 114 7.25 13.96 -0.82
N SER A 115 7.77 15.19 -0.75
CA SER A 115 7.83 15.96 0.50
C SER A 115 6.53 16.70 0.78
N SER A 116 6.17 16.83 2.06
CA SER A 116 5.01 17.58 2.55
C SER A 116 4.98 19.01 2.02
N MET A 117 6.13 19.68 1.95
CA MET A 117 6.27 21.02 1.38
C MET A 117 5.75 21.11 -0.07
N VAL A 118 6.10 20.13 -0.91
CA VAL A 118 5.63 20.11 -2.31
C VAL A 118 4.13 19.86 -2.34
N ILE A 119 3.64 18.91 -1.54
CA ILE A 119 2.23 18.58 -1.45
C ILE A 119 1.39 19.83 -1.16
N TYR A 120 1.74 20.58 -0.11
CA TYR A 120 1.04 21.82 0.24
C TYR A 120 1.07 22.82 -0.91
N SER A 121 2.19 22.91 -1.63
CA SER A 121 2.35 23.86 -2.74
C SER A 121 1.50 23.51 -3.97
N ILE A 122 1.23 22.23 -4.22
CA ILE A 122 0.46 21.76 -5.39
C ILE A 122 -1.02 21.49 -5.09
N GLY A 123 -1.44 21.61 -3.82
CA GLY A 123 -2.83 21.37 -3.41
C GLY A 123 -3.22 19.89 -3.36
N TYR A 124 -2.26 18.99 -3.13
CA TYR A 124 -2.54 17.56 -2.92
C TYR A 124 -3.02 17.30 -1.49
N GLU A 125 -4.17 17.87 -1.11
CA GLU A 125 -4.66 17.85 0.29
C GLU A 125 -4.74 16.44 0.89
N ASP A 126 -4.98 15.42 0.07
CA ASP A 126 -4.98 14.03 0.52
C ASP A 126 -3.61 13.64 1.12
N TYR A 127 -2.49 14.07 0.52
CA TYR A 127 -1.14 13.73 0.92
C TYR A 127 -0.65 14.64 2.06
N CYS A 128 -1.19 14.51 3.27
CA CYS A 128 -0.81 15.47 4.33
C CYS A 128 0.64 15.34 4.84
N ILE A 129 1.40 14.35 4.38
CA ILE A 129 2.73 13.99 4.91
C ILE A 129 3.70 13.58 3.80
N SER A 130 4.98 13.84 4.05
CA SER A 130 6.10 13.30 3.29
C SER A 130 6.03 11.79 3.32
N SER A 131 5.97 11.20 2.14
CA SER A 131 5.70 9.79 1.97
C SER A 131 6.64 9.20 0.95
N LEU A 132 7.27 8.07 1.30
CA LEU A 132 7.84 7.14 0.35
C LEU A 132 6.79 6.06 0.07
N ILE A 133 6.50 5.80 -1.20
CA ILE A 133 5.64 4.71 -1.63
C ILE A 133 6.50 3.75 -2.45
N LEU A 134 6.65 2.51 -1.99
CA LEU A 134 7.30 1.46 -2.76
C LEU A 134 6.29 0.76 -3.65
N PHE A 135 6.67 0.53 -4.88
CA PHE A 135 5.90 -0.20 -5.90
C PHE A 135 6.37 -1.63 -6.06
N ASN A 136 7.61 -1.91 -5.63
CA ASN A 136 8.27 -3.20 -5.74
C ASN A 136 8.74 -3.65 -4.34
N PRO A 137 8.25 -4.79 -3.79
CA PRO A 137 8.72 -5.25 -2.49
C PRO A 137 10.20 -5.65 -2.52
N TYR A 138 10.72 -6.11 -3.66
CA TYR A 138 12.10 -6.60 -3.77
C TYR A 138 13.17 -5.50 -3.70
N VAL A 139 12.76 -4.22 -3.68
CA VAL A 139 13.66 -3.09 -3.40
C VAL A 139 14.07 -3.02 -1.91
N ILE A 140 13.34 -3.74 -1.05
CA ILE A 140 13.65 -3.85 0.38
C ILE A 140 14.79 -4.85 0.55
N LYS A 141 15.91 -4.38 1.09
CA LYS A 141 17.06 -5.20 1.41
C LYS A 141 16.78 -6.10 2.61
N LYS A 142 16.20 -5.51 3.65
CA LYS A 142 15.77 -6.16 4.88
C LYS A 142 14.78 -5.29 5.64
N TYR A 143 14.01 -5.92 6.52
CA TYR A 143 13.14 -5.22 7.45
C TYR A 143 13.16 -5.86 8.83
N THR A 144 12.90 -5.05 9.85
CA THR A 144 12.85 -5.45 11.25
C THR A 144 11.44 -5.22 11.77
N PRO A 145 10.66 -6.28 12.07
CA PRO A 145 9.37 -6.12 12.72
C PRO A 145 9.56 -5.54 14.12
N VAL A 146 8.65 -4.67 14.53
CA VAL A 146 8.67 -4.04 15.86
C VAL A 146 7.26 -3.92 16.45
N ASP A 147 7.18 -4.04 17.77
CA ASP A 147 6.07 -3.49 18.54
C ASP A 147 6.35 -2.04 18.87
N VAL A 148 5.34 -1.18 18.70
CA VAL A 148 5.43 0.24 19.00
C VAL A 148 4.36 0.68 19.98
N THR A 149 4.76 1.52 20.92
CA THR A 149 3.86 2.23 21.84
C THR A 149 3.93 3.72 21.57
N TYR A 150 2.87 4.45 21.89
CA TYR A 150 2.79 5.89 21.63
C TYR A 150 2.59 6.64 22.92
N TYR A 151 3.21 7.81 22.99
CA TYR A 151 3.02 8.75 24.07
C TYR A 151 2.98 10.16 23.50
N LYS A 152 2.24 11.02 24.17
CA LYS A 152 2.22 12.44 23.86
C LYS A 152 3.28 13.12 24.70
N SER A 153 4.30 13.68 24.04
CA SER A 153 5.28 14.55 24.71
C SER A 153 4.71 15.96 24.88
N GLU A 154 5.52 16.89 25.41
CA GLU A 154 5.13 18.30 25.55
C GLU A 154 4.88 18.97 24.17
N TYR A 155 5.48 18.44 23.10
CA TYR A 155 5.51 19.08 21.79
C TYR A 155 4.77 18.32 20.68
N PHE A 156 4.78 16.98 20.71
CA PHE A 156 4.20 16.16 19.64
C PHE A 156 3.90 14.72 20.11
N LEU A 157 3.10 13.99 19.33
CA LEU A 157 2.95 12.54 19.48
C LEU A 157 4.24 11.81 19.03
N GLU A 158 4.77 10.97 19.90
CA GLU A 158 5.98 10.17 19.68
C GLU A 158 5.65 8.68 19.79
N TYR A 159 6.56 7.85 19.27
CA TYR A 159 6.53 6.41 19.47
C TYR A 159 7.78 5.89 20.17
N GLU A 160 7.69 4.69 20.74
CA GLU A 160 8.81 3.95 21.30
C GLU A 160 8.75 2.53 20.77
N ILE A 161 9.93 1.95 20.51
CA ILE A 161 10.04 0.54 20.16
C ILE A 161 9.95 -0.25 21.46
N ALA A 162 8.79 -0.88 21.70
CA ALA A 162 8.55 -1.70 22.89
C ALA A 162 9.23 -3.07 22.77
N HIS A 163 9.30 -3.61 21.55
CA HIS A 163 9.96 -4.87 21.26
C HIS A 163 10.46 -4.90 19.82
N GLU A 164 11.65 -5.46 19.63
CA GLU A 164 12.27 -5.64 18.31
C GLU A 164 12.44 -7.14 18.04
N TYR A 165 11.97 -7.59 16.87
CA TYR A 165 12.06 -8.97 16.42
C TYR A 165 13.28 -9.18 15.52
N GLU A 166 13.61 -10.44 15.23
CA GLU A 166 14.69 -10.77 14.29
C GLU A 166 14.47 -10.15 12.91
N GLU A 167 15.56 -9.70 12.29
CA GLU A 167 15.58 -9.17 10.93
C GLU A 167 15.05 -10.19 9.92
N ARG A 168 14.32 -9.69 8.92
CA ARG A 168 13.67 -10.48 7.87
C ARG A 168 14.00 -9.96 6.49
N PHE A 169 13.82 -10.85 5.52
CA PHE A 169 14.08 -10.61 4.11
C PHE A 169 12.81 -10.90 3.31
N ILE A 170 12.63 -10.17 2.21
CA ILE A 170 11.53 -10.42 1.30
C ILE A 170 11.76 -11.76 0.60
N THR A 171 10.81 -12.68 0.75
CA THR A 171 10.81 -13.97 0.08
C THR A 171 10.00 -13.91 -1.21
N ASN A 172 10.17 -14.92 -2.06
CA ASN A 172 9.36 -15.06 -3.27
C ASN A 172 7.89 -15.31 -2.92
N VAL A 173 7.02 -15.06 -3.88
CA VAL A 173 5.59 -15.33 -3.72
C VAL A 173 5.39 -16.80 -3.37
N ASN A 174 4.60 -17.06 -2.32
CA ASN A 174 4.40 -18.40 -1.79
C ASN A 174 3.54 -19.25 -2.74
N GLU A 175 3.97 -20.50 -3.00
CA GLU A 175 3.31 -21.39 -3.97
C GLU A 175 1.86 -21.71 -3.58
N LYS A 176 1.59 -22.00 -2.30
CA LYS A 176 0.22 -22.28 -1.81
C LYS A 176 -0.69 -21.06 -1.97
N PHE A 177 -0.13 -19.86 -1.79
CA PHE A 177 -0.87 -18.63 -2.06
C PHE A 177 -1.21 -18.51 -3.55
N ILE A 178 -0.27 -18.79 -4.46
CA ILE A 178 -0.50 -18.75 -5.91
C ILE A 178 -1.62 -19.72 -6.30
N GLU A 179 -1.58 -20.95 -5.79
CA GLU A 179 -2.61 -21.96 -6.04
C GLU A 179 -4.00 -21.48 -5.62
N LEU A 180 -4.15 -21.00 -4.37
CA LEU A 180 -5.42 -20.48 -3.88
C LEU A 180 -5.88 -19.25 -4.67
N TYR A 181 -4.97 -18.32 -4.94
CA TYR A 181 -5.28 -17.10 -5.69
C TYR A 181 -5.78 -17.41 -7.10
N ASN A 182 -5.15 -18.35 -7.81
CA ASN A 182 -5.59 -18.77 -9.14
C ASN A 182 -7.00 -19.36 -9.12
N ILE A 183 -7.33 -20.18 -8.13
CA ILE A 183 -8.68 -20.72 -7.95
C ILE A 183 -9.71 -19.59 -7.77
N VAL A 184 -9.42 -18.63 -6.88
CA VAL A 184 -10.29 -17.47 -6.63
C VAL A 184 -10.47 -16.65 -7.91
N LYS A 185 -9.36 -16.35 -8.59
CA LYS A 185 -9.31 -15.54 -9.82
C LYS A 185 -10.14 -16.15 -10.95
N GLU A 186 -9.93 -17.44 -11.24
CA GLU A 186 -10.64 -18.13 -12.32
C GLU A 186 -12.15 -18.15 -12.08
N ASN A 187 -12.57 -18.46 -10.84
CA ASN A 187 -13.98 -18.48 -10.48
C ASN A 187 -14.60 -17.07 -10.46
N PHE A 188 -13.84 -16.06 -10.04
CA PHE A 188 -14.28 -14.67 -10.06
C PHE A 188 -14.53 -14.20 -11.49
N TYR A 189 -13.63 -14.49 -12.43
CA TYR A 189 -13.79 -14.03 -13.80
C TYR A 189 -14.95 -14.72 -14.52
N VAL A 190 -15.26 -15.98 -14.19
CA VAL A 190 -16.51 -16.63 -14.64
C VAL A 190 -17.75 -15.93 -14.10
N TYR A 191 -17.71 -15.45 -12.85
CA TYR A 191 -18.80 -14.73 -12.21
C TYR A 191 -18.98 -13.33 -12.79
N ILE A 192 -17.93 -12.51 -12.83
CA ILE A 192 -18.00 -11.09 -13.23
C ILE A 192 -18.39 -10.93 -14.70
N ASN A 193 -17.95 -11.85 -15.58
CA ASN A 193 -18.32 -11.84 -17.00
C ASN A 193 -19.82 -12.05 -17.24
N LYS A 194 -20.53 -12.65 -16.28
CA LYS A 194 -22.00 -12.80 -16.36
C LYS A 194 -22.74 -11.54 -15.94
N LEU A 195 -22.08 -10.64 -15.20
CA LEU A 195 -22.70 -9.42 -14.66
C LEU A 195 -22.73 -8.26 -15.66
N ASN A 196 -21.99 -8.33 -16.77
CA ASN A 196 -21.93 -7.27 -17.81
C ASN A 196 -21.77 -5.85 -17.23
N ILE A 197 -20.86 -5.69 -16.27
CA ILE A 197 -20.64 -4.41 -15.59
C ILE A 197 -19.97 -3.41 -16.53
N THR A 198 -20.45 -2.18 -16.53
CA THR A 198 -19.81 -1.04 -17.22
C THR A 198 -19.32 -0.04 -16.17
N LEU A 199 -18.05 0.36 -16.21
CA LEU A 199 -17.46 1.31 -15.27
C LEU A 199 -17.29 2.68 -15.96
N LEU A 200 -18.13 3.64 -15.58
CA LEU A 200 -18.14 4.97 -16.21
C LEU A 200 -17.70 6.07 -15.26
N ASN A 201 -17.85 5.86 -13.94
CA ASN A 201 -17.59 6.88 -12.93
C ASN A 201 -17.03 6.26 -11.64
N GLU A 202 -16.62 7.13 -10.70
CA GLU A 202 -16.08 6.75 -9.39
C GLU A 202 -16.95 5.78 -8.59
N LYS A 203 -18.28 5.98 -8.58
CA LYS A 203 -19.20 5.13 -7.84
C LYS A 203 -19.22 3.71 -8.39
N ASP A 204 -19.09 3.57 -9.71
CA ASP A 204 -19.03 2.26 -10.35
C ASP A 204 -17.75 1.51 -9.93
N TYR A 205 -16.61 2.21 -9.78
CA TYR A 205 -15.37 1.62 -9.26
C TYR A 205 -15.47 1.23 -7.79
N LEU A 206 -16.09 2.06 -6.94
CA LEU A 206 -16.36 1.70 -5.55
C LEU A 206 -17.29 0.48 -5.46
N PHE A 207 -18.27 0.41 -6.35
CA PHE A 207 -19.17 -0.73 -6.44
C PHE A 207 -18.42 -2.01 -6.86
N LEU A 208 -17.50 -1.93 -7.84
CA LEU A 208 -16.65 -3.05 -8.22
C LEU A 208 -15.76 -3.54 -7.07
N LEU A 209 -15.13 -2.62 -6.32
CA LEU A 209 -14.34 -2.95 -5.13
C LEU A 209 -15.18 -3.75 -4.12
N ASN A 210 -16.39 -3.27 -3.83
CA ASN A 210 -17.31 -3.96 -2.92
C ASN A 210 -17.74 -5.34 -3.44
N ILE A 211 -17.95 -5.49 -4.75
CA ILE A 211 -18.25 -6.80 -5.36
C ILE A 211 -17.07 -7.76 -5.15
N ILE A 212 -15.85 -7.31 -5.42
CA ILE A 212 -14.63 -8.13 -5.26
C ILE A 212 -14.48 -8.55 -3.80
N ASP A 213 -14.55 -7.61 -2.86
CA ASP A 213 -14.42 -7.91 -1.43
C ASP A 213 -15.48 -8.93 -0.98
N LYS A 214 -16.75 -8.69 -1.32
CA LYS A 214 -17.83 -9.62 -0.95
C LYS A 214 -17.70 -10.98 -1.63
N TYR A 215 -17.23 -11.02 -2.88
CA TYR A 215 -16.98 -12.27 -3.57
C TYR A 215 -15.89 -13.07 -2.86
N VAL A 216 -14.73 -12.45 -2.62
CA VAL A 216 -13.57 -13.11 -2.00
C VAL A 216 -13.89 -13.57 -0.58
N GLU A 217 -14.51 -12.72 0.24
CA GLU A 217 -14.96 -13.06 1.60
C GLU A 217 -15.86 -14.30 1.62
N ASN A 218 -16.87 -14.36 0.74
CA ASN A 218 -17.82 -15.46 0.71
C ASN A 218 -17.22 -16.73 0.08
N PHE A 219 -16.43 -16.58 -0.98
CA PHE A 219 -15.84 -17.70 -1.69
C PHE A 219 -14.82 -18.44 -0.81
N LEU A 220 -14.01 -17.69 -0.07
CA LEU A 220 -12.95 -18.27 0.78
C LEU A 220 -13.48 -18.98 2.03
N ILE A 221 -14.77 -18.89 2.36
CA ILE A 221 -15.39 -19.72 3.41
C ILE A 221 -15.24 -21.21 3.05
N PHE A 222 -15.29 -21.55 1.76
CA PHE A 222 -15.13 -22.93 1.29
C PHE A 222 -13.67 -23.40 1.26
N TYR A 223 -12.71 -22.50 1.44
CA TYR A 223 -11.26 -22.76 1.38
C TYR A 223 -10.55 -22.42 2.70
N GLU A 224 -11.26 -22.62 3.81
CA GLU A 224 -10.73 -22.29 5.14
C GLU A 224 -9.49 -23.13 5.51
N ASN A 225 -9.42 -24.38 5.06
CA ASN A 225 -8.26 -25.23 5.32
C ASN A 225 -7.00 -24.75 4.59
N GLU A 226 -7.16 -24.29 3.35
CA GLU A 226 -6.11 -23.73 2.51
C GLU A 226 -5.60 -22.41 3.10
N LEU A 227 -6.51 -21.52 3.52
CA LEU A 227 -6.14 -20.30 4.24
C LEU A 227 -5.32 -20.61 5.51
N ASN A 228 -5.80 -21.56 6.33
CA ASN A 228 -5.11 -21.95 7.56
C ASN A 228 -3.77 -22.64 7.29
N SER A 229 -3.63 -23.33 6.16
CA SER A 229 -2.35 -23.91 5.71
C SER A 229 -1.35 -22.83 5.34
N ILE A 230 -1.78 -21.80 4.58
CA ILE A 230 -0.95 -20.65 4.21
C ILE A 230 -0.52 -19.86 5.45
N LEU A 231 -1.43 -19.58 6.38
CA LEU A 231 -1.14 -18.80 7.60
C LEU A 231 -0.16 -19.50 8.57
N LYS A 232 0.08 -20.80 8.40
CA LYS A 232 1.09 -21.56 9.17
C LYS A 232 2.49 -21.46 8.56
N GLU A 233 2.62 -21.00 7.32
CA GLU A 233 3.91 -20.80 6.68
C GLU A 233 4.66 -19.63 7.35
N LYS A 234 5.98 -19.76 7.48
CA LYS A 234 6.82 -18.75 8.12
C LYS A 234 6.69 -17.38 7.45
N ASP A 235 6.53 -17.36 6.12
CA ASP A 235 6.34 -16.13 5.34
C ASP A 235 5.10 -15.33 5.76
N PHE A 236 4.10 -15.98 6.37
CA PHE A 236 2.84 -15.38 6.81
C PHE A 236 2.75 -15.14 8.31
N GLU A 237 3.85 -15.29 9.04
CA GLU A 237 3.87 -14.93 10.46
C GLU A 237 3.49 -13.44 10.65
N PHE A 238 2.66 -13.15 11.66
CA PHE A 238 2.00 -11.85 11.90
C PHE A 238 0.93 -11.45 10.88
N ILE A 239 0.67 -12.24 9.83
CA ILE A 239 -0.46 -11.98 8.94
C ILE A 239 -1.73 -12.58 9.53
N SER A 240 -2.76 -11.75 9.72
CA SER A 240 -4.08 -12.23 10.12
C SER A 240 -4.85 -12.82 8.93
N LYS A 241 -5.84 -13.67 9.20
CA LYS A 241 -6.75 -14.19 8.16
C LYS A 241 -7.43 -13.06 7.36
N ASP A 242 -7.88 -12.02 8.05
CA ASP A 242 -8.49 -10.84 7.42
C ASP A 242 -7.50 -10.10 6.51
N THR A 243 -6.24 -9.93 6.95
CA THR A 243 -5.17 -9.34 6.14
C THR A 243 -4.88 -10.15 4.88
N LEU A 244 -4.83 -11.48 4.99
CA LEU A 244 -4.65 -12.38 3.86
C LEU A 244 -5.80 -12.29 2.85
N ILE A 245 -7.05 -12.31 3.33
CA ILE A 245 -8.27 -12.15 2.51
C ILE A 245 -8.24 -10.81 1.77
N LYS A 246 -7.95 -9.71 2.47
CA LYS A 246 -7.82 -8.37 1.87
C LYS A 246 -6.69 -8.30 0.84
N GLY A 247 -5.59 -9.02 1.07
CA GLY A 247 -4.50 -9.17 0.11
C GLY A 247 -4.95 -9.84 -1.20
N ILE A 248 -5.73 -10.92 -1.09
CA ILE A 248 -6.35 -11.61 -2.24
C ILE A 248 -7.31 -10.67 -2.98
N SER A 249 -8.21 -9.98 -2.26
CA SER A 249 -9.11 -8.99 -2.85
C SER A 249 -8.36 -7.91 -3.61
N HIS A 250 -7.28 -7.38 -3.02
CA HIS A 250 -6.50 -6.31 -3.63
C HIS A 250 -5.83 -6.76 -4.94
N LYS A 251 -5.24 -7.96 -4.97
CA LYS A 251 -4.68 -8.50 -6.22
C LYS A 251 -5.74 -8.65 -7.30
N LEU A 252 -6.89 -9.21 -6.94
CA LEU A 252 -8.01 -9.36 -7.86
C LEU A 252 -8.54 -8.00 -8.36
N TYR A 253 -8.55 -6.98 -7.49
CA TYR A 253 -8.86 -5.60 -7.87
C TYR A 253 -7.86 -5.04 -8.89
N SER A 254 -6.55 -5.13 -8.64
CA SER A 254 -5.54 -4.60 -9.57
C SER A 254 -5.65 -5.24 -10.96
N GLU A 255 -5.83 -6.57 -11.02
CA GLU A 255 -6.01 -7.27 -12.29
C GLU A 255 -7.32 -6.88 -12.98
N THR A 256 -8.41 -6.80 -12.23
CA THR A 256 -9.72 -6.44 -12.79
C THR A 256 -9.72 -5.00 -13.29
N PHE A 257 -9.11 -4.07 -12.57
CA PHE A 257 -9.04 -2.65 -12.95
C PHE A 257 -8.34 -2.47 -14.30
N LYS A 258 -7.26 -3.24 -14.57
CA LYS A 258 -6.54 -3.24 -15.84
C LYS A 258 -7.39 -3.70 -17.03
N LEU A 259 -8.39 -4.56 -16.81
CA LEU A 259 -9.30 -5.02 -17.87
C LEU A 259 -10.31 -3.97 -18.31
N TYR A 260 -10.66 -3.02 -17.43
CA TYR A 260 -11.67 -1.99 -17.71
C TYR A 260 -11.06 -0.65 -18.15
N GLU A 261 -9.80 -0.64 -18.60
CA GLU A 261 -9.05 0.56 -19.03
C GLU A 261 -9.18 1.71 -18.03
N GLY A 262 -8.97 1.39 -16.74
CA GLY A 262 -8.80 2.30 -15.60
C GLY A 262 -8.94 3.78 -15.89
N LYS A 263 -10.16 4.26 -16.13
CA LYS A 263 -10.40 5.70 -16.20
C LYS A 263 -10.26 6.22 -14.79
N GLU A 264 -9.17 6.94 -14.55
CA GLU A 264 -8.94 7.72 -13.33
C GLU A 264 -10.23 8.41 -12.88
N ARG A 265 -10.45 8.48 -11.57
CA ARG A 265 -11.60 9.20 -11.01
C ARG A 265 -11.57 10.63 -11.54
N LYS A 266 -12.64 11.05 -12.21
CA LYS A 266 -12.86 12.45 -12.59
C LYS A 266 -13.01 13.29 -11.33
#